data_AF-A0AAU9CBQ4-F1
#
_entry.id   AF-A0AAU9CBQ4-F1
#
_cell.length_a   1.000
_cell.length_b   1.000
_cell.length_c   1.000
_cell.angle_alpha   90.00
_cell.angle_beta   90.00
_cell.angle_gamma   90.00
#
_symmetry.space_group_name_H-M   'P 1'
#
loop_
_entity.id
_entity.type
_entity.pdbx_description
1 polymer ?
#
loop_
_entity_poly.entity_id
_entity_poly.type
_entity_poly.pdbx_seq_one_letter_code
_entity_poly.pdbx_strand_id
1 'polypeptide(L)' 'MSKKILMLVGDYAEDYETMVPFQALQMVGHQVDAVCPDKPKGDYIITAIHDFDGAQTYMLPTVQN' A
#
# COMPACT_ATOMS: atom_id res chain seq x y z
N MET A 1 19.45 7.93 -13.15
CA MET A 1 19.24 6.62 -13.81
C MET A 1 17.91 6.07 -13.33
N SER A 2 16.98 5.76 -14.23
CA SER A 2 15.72 5.10 -13.86
C SER A 2 16.00 3.65 -13.40
N LYS A 3 15.27 3.17 -12.39
CA LYS A 3 15.38 1.82 -11.83
C LYS A 3 14.06 1.08 -12.02
N LYS A 4 14.13 -0.24 -12.03
CA LYS A 4 12.97 -1.14 -11.98
C LYS A 4 12.82 -1.65 -10.55
N ILE A 5 11.68 -1.41 -9.94
CA ILE A 5 11.39 -1.70 -8.53
C ILE A 5 10.19 -2.63 -8.46
N LEU A 6 10.33 -3.72 -7.73
CA LEU A 6 9.23 -4.63 -7.42
C LEU A 6 8.73 -4.32 -6.01
N MET A 7 7.46 -3.96 -5.88
CA MET A 7 6.80 -3.79 -4.58
C MET A 7 5.95 -5.02 -4.29
N LEU A 8 6.25 -5.70 -3.19
CA LEU A 8 5.42 -6.79 -2.68
C LEU A 8 4.28 -6.17 -1.86
N VAL A 9 3.05 -6.41 -2.28
CA VAL A 9 1.84 -5.90 -1.63
C VAL A 9 0.87 -7.04 -1.38
N GLY A 10 -0.15 -6.80 -0.56
CA GLY A 10 -1.15 -7.82 -0.22
C GLY A 10 -2.38 -7.22 0.45
N ASP A 11 -3.38 -8.04 0.68
CA ASP A 11 -4.59 -7.61 1.38
C ASP A 11 -4.28 -7.20 2.83
N TYR A 12 -4.86 -6.07 3.23
CA TYR A 12 -4.65 -5.36 4.48
C TYR A 12 -3.22 -4.84 4.70
N ALA A 13 -2.45 -4.63 3.62
CA ALA A 13 -1.25 -3.79 3.68
C ALA A 13 -1.64 -2.36 4.09
N GLU A 14 -0.76 -1.70 4.85
CA GLU A 14 -1.03 -0.33 5.31
C GLU A 14 -1.07 0.62 4.10
N ASP A 15 -2.12 1.45 4.05
CA ASP A 15 -2.49 2.25 2.88
C ASP A 15 -1.40 3.25 2.50
N TYR A 16 -0.83 3.95 3.47
CA TYR A 16 0.25 4.91 3.25
C TYR A 16 1.58 4.23 2.96
N GLU A 17 1.92 3.13 3.63
CA GLU A 17 3.11 2.33 3.32
C GLU A 17 3.07 1.75 1.90
N THR A 18 1.86 1.54 1.35
CA THR A 18 1.68 1.06 -0.02
C THR A 18 1.68 2.22 -1.02
N MET A 19 0.80 3.20 -0.85
CA MET A 19 0.51 4.20 -1.88
C MET A 19 1.56 5.30 -1.96
N VAL A 20 2.11 5.74 -0.82
CA VAL A 20 3.08 6.84 -0.81
C VAL A 20 4.37 6.43 -1.53
N PRO A 21 5.01 5.29 -1.23
CA PRO A 21 6.21 4.86 -1.97
C PRO A 21 5.91 4.56 -3.44
N PHE A 22 4.77 3.92 -3.74
CA PHE A 22 4.39 3.56 -5.11
C PHE A 22 4.32 4.81 -6.00
N GLN A 23 3.67 5.88 -5.52
CA GLN A 23 3.54 7.13 -6.25
C GLN A 23 4.83 7.94 -6.26
N ALA A 24 5.52 8.06 -5.12
CA ALA A 24 6.75 8.85 -5.01
C ALA A 24 7.87 8.31 -5.93
N LEU A 25 8.04 6.99 -5.97
CA LEU A 25 9.05 6.35 -6.81
C LEU A 25 8.73 6.52 -8.31
N GLN A 26 7.46 6.44 -8.69
CA GLN A 26 7.03 6.74 -10.07
C GLN A 26 7.27 8.21 -10.42
N MET A 27 6.94 9.14 -9.52
CA MET A 27 7.13 10.58 -9.71
C MET A 27 8.59 10.93 -10.00
N VAL A 28 9.55 10.27 -9.36
CA VAL A 28 11.00 10.49 -9.60
C VAL A 28 11.54 9.69 -10.80
N GLY A 29 10.66 9.05 -11.58
CA GLY A 29 11.00 8.43 -12.86
C GLY A 29 11.42 6.96 -12.78
N HIS A 30 11.08 6.23 -11.72
CA HIS A 30 11.29 4.78 -11.64
C HIS A 30 10.10 4.00 -12.22
N GLN A 31 10.39 2.84 -12.82
CA GLN A 31 9.36 1.85 -13.12
C GLN A 31 9.08 1.06 -11.83
N VAL A 32 7.83 1.02 -11.40
CA VAL A 32 7.41 0.34 -10.18
C VAL A 32 6.31 -0.66 -10.53
N ASP A 33 6.56 -1.93 -10.27
CA ASP A 33 5.60 -3.02 -10.46
C ASP A 33 5.13 -3.50 -9.08
N ALA A 34 3.84 -3.36 -8.77
CA ALA A 34 3.24 -3.88 -7.55
C ALA A 34 2.65 -5.27 -7.80
N VAL A 35 2.98 -6.24 -6.94
CA VAL A 35 2.55 -7.65 -7.10
C VAL A 35 2.02 -8.23 -5.80
N CYS A 36 0.99 -9.07 -5.92
CA CYS A 36 0.38 -9.83 -4.84
C CYS A 36 0.18 -11.28 -5.32
N PRO A 37 0.46 -12.30 -4.50
CA PRO A 37 0.12 -13.68 -4.82
C PRO A 37 -1.36 -13.81 -5.23
N ASP A 38 -1.62 -14.66 -6.21
CA ASP A 38 -2.96 -14.99 -6.71
C ASP A 38 -3.79 -13.81 -7.27
N LYS A 39 -3.18 -12.64 -7.46
CA LYS A 39 -3.83 -11.47 -8.07
C LYS A 39 -3.13 -11.04 -9.36
N PRO A 40 -3.75 -11.27 -10.54
CA PRO A 40 -3.19 -10.82 -11.81
C PRO A 40 -3.23 -9.29 -11.95
N LYS A 41 -2.52 -8.78 -12.97
CA LYS A 41 -2.57 -7.35 -13.32
C LYS A 41 -4.01 -6.91 -13.60
N GLY A 42 -4.44 -5.85 -12.91
CA GLY A 42 -5.80 -5.30 -13.02
C GLY A 42 -6.68 -5.62 -11.82
N ASP A 43 -6.30 -6.61 -11.00
CA ASP A 43 -6.92 -6.86 -9.71
C ASP A 43 -6.47 -5.85 -8.65
N TYR A 44 -7.24 -5.79 -7.57
CA TYR A 44 -7.04 -4.86 -6.46
C TYR A 44 -6.76 -5.61 -5.15
N ILE A 45 -5.93 -5.00 -4.31
CA ILE A 45 -5.83 -5.37 -2.89
C ILE A 45 -6.73 -4.47 -2.06
N ILE A 46 -7.17 -4.98 -0.91
CA ILE A 46 -7.79 -4.17 0.13
C ILE A 46 -6.64 -3.59 0.97
N THR A 47 -6.64 -2.29 1.28
CA THR A 47 -5.66 -1.69 2.19
C THR A 47 -6.24 -1.46 3.58
N ALA A 48 -5.36 -1.31 4.58
CA ALA A 48 -5.70 -0.99 5.96
C ALA A 48 -5.17 0.40 6.33
N ILE A 49 -5.92 1.14 7.13
CA ILE A 49 -5.42 2.37 7.76
C ILE A 49 -5.06 2.02 9.20
N HIS A 50 -3.80 2.15 9.57
CA HIS A 50 -3.36 1.95 10.96
C HIS A 50 -3.21 3.30 11.64
N ASP A 51 -4.24 3.73 12.35
CA ASP A 51 -4.24 5.02 13.06
C ASP A 51 -4.09 4.83 14.57
N PHE A 52 -3.50 5.82 15.24
CA PHE A 52 -3.32 5.86 16.69
C PHE A 52 -4.14 7.00 17.28
N ASP A 53 -5.21 6.66 18.01
CA ASP A 53 -6.13 7.60 18.64
C ASP A 53 -5.84 7.86 20.14
N GLY A 54 -4.74 7.31 20.65
CA GLY A 54 -4.36 7.34 22.07
C GLY A 54 -4.58 6.02 22.82
N ALA A 55 -5.09 4.98 22.16
CA ALA A 55 -5.11 3.62 22.70
C ALA A 55 -3.71 2.97 22.79
N GLN A 56 -3.62 1.79 23.42
CA GLN A 56 -2.36 1.04 23.58
C GLN A 56 -1.78 0.51 22.25
N THR A 57 -2.57 0.43 21.19
CA THR A 57 -2.16 -0.04 19.87
C THR A 57 -2.98 0.67 18.78
N TYR A 58 -2.61 0.49 17.53
CA TYR A 58 -3.32 1.07 16.40
C TYR A 58 -4.72 0.47 16.27
N MET A 59 -5.62 1.23 15.67
CA MET A 59 -6.97 0.78 15.33
C MET A 59 -7.21 0.89 13.83
N LEU A 60 -8.02 -0.02 13.31
CA LEU A 60 -8.62 0.14 12.00
C LEU A 60 -9.82 1.09 12.15
N PRO A 61 -10.02 2.07 11.24
CA PRO A 61 -11.20 2.90 11.27
C PRO A 61 -12.44 2.01 11.09
N THR A 62 -13.19 1.80 12.17
CA THR A 62 -14.54 1.26 12.07
C THR A 62 -15.40 2.34 11.42
N VAL A 63 -16.07 2.02 10.31
CA VAL A 63 -17.17 2.86 9.83
C VAL A 63 -18.19 2.89 10.96
N GLN A 64 -18.20 3.97 11.75
CA GLN A 64 -19.32 4.24 12.64
C GLN A 64 -20.51 4.54 11.73
N ASN A 65 -21.35 3.54 11.56
CA ASN A 65 -22.64 3.66 10.90
C ASN A 65 -23.62 4.40 11.82
#